data_AF-A0A358U575-F1
#
_entry.id   AF-A0A358U575-F1
#
_cell.length_a   1.000
_cell.length_b   1.000
_cell.length_c   1.000
_cell.angle_alpha   90.00
_cell.angle_beta   90.00
_cell.angle_gamma   90.00
#
_symmetry.space_group_name_H-M   'P 1'
#
loop_
_entity.id
_entity.type
_entity.pdbx_description
1 polymer ?
#
loop_
_entity_poly.entity_id
_entity_poly.type
_entity_poly.pdbx_seq_one_letter_code
_entity_poly.pdbx_strand_id
1 'polypeptide(L)'
;MDVITGIASQTNLLSVNAAIEAARAGDQGRGFAVVAEEVRKLAEQSSMSASQISTLISNIQHETERAVGLMETGKVSNLNPKSKVPITSGSPG
;
A
#
# COMPACT_ATOMS: atom_id res chain seq x y z
N MET A 1 5.77 -4.40 1.40
CA MET A 1 5.45 -5.00 0.07
C MET A 1 6.69 -5.54 -0.64
N ASP A 2 7.88 -5.32 -0.08
CA ASP A 2 9.16 -5.64 -0.72
C ASP A 2 9.41 -7.14 -0.89
N VAL A 3 8.93 -7.97 0.05
CA VAL A 3 9.06 -9.44 -0.06
C VAL A 3 8.29 -9.98 -1.27
N ILE A 4 7.02 -9.59 -1.45
CA ILE A 4 6.20 -10.06 -2.57
C ILE A 4 6.76 -9.55 -3.90
N THR A 5 7.16 -8.27 -3.96
CA THR A 5 7.79 -7.67 -5.14
C THR A 5 9.11 -8.36 -5.48
N GLY A 6 9.90 -8.72 -4.47
CA GLY A 6 11.14 -9.47 -4.63
C GLY A 6 10.93 -10.89 -5.17
N ILE A 7 9.94 -11.61 -4.65
CA ILE A 7 9.57 -12.95 -5.15
C ILE A 7 9.09 -12.87 -6.59
N ALA A 8 8.24 -11.90 -6.92
CA ALA A 8 7.78 -11.66 -8.29
C ALA A 8 8.95 -11.37 -9.24
N SER A 9 9.89 -10.51 -8.85
CA SER A 9 11.09 -10.21 -9.64
C SER A 9 11.98 -11.44 -9.86
N GLN A 10 12.24 -12.24 -8.83
CA GLN A 10 13.01 -13.48 -8.97
C GLN A 10 12.30 -14.51 -9.84
N THR A 11 10.99 -14.66 -9.70
CA THR A 11 10.17 -15.55 -10.53
C THR A 11 10.18 -15.10 -11.99
N ASN A 12 10.12 -13.80 -12.23
CA ASN A 12 10.25 -13.23 -13.57
C ASN A 12 11.62 -13.56 -14.18
N LEU A 13 12.72 -13.37 -13.45
CA LEU A 13 14.07 -13.73 -13.93
C LEU A 13 14.21 -15.22 -14.22
N LEU A 14 13.69 -16.09 -13.35
CA LEU A 14 13.68 -17.54 -13.57
C LEU A 14 12.89 -17.92 -14.82
N SER A 15 11.74 -17.28 -15.05
CA SER A 15 10.91 -17.53 -16.23
C SER A 15 11.59 -17.13 -17.53
N VAL A 16 12.33 -16.01 -17.53
CA VAL A 16 13.13 -15.57 -18.69
C VAL A 16 14.25 -16.57 -18.97
N ASN A 17 14.96 -17.04 -17.95
CA ASN A 17 16.00 -18.05 -18.12
C ASN A 17 15.42 -19.37 -18.67
N ALA A 18 14.24 -19.78 -18.19
CA ALA A 18 13.54 -20.96 -18.70
C ALA A 18 13.10 -20.79 -20.17
N ALA A 19 12.64 -19.60 -20.55
CA ALA A 19 12.28 -19.29 -21.95
C ALA A 19 13.49 -19.34 -22.88
N ILE A 20 14.66 -18.85 -22.43
CA ILE A 20 15.92 -18.93 -23.18
C ILE A 20 16.34 -20.38 -23.39
N GLU A 21 16.31 -21.21 -22.34
CA GLU A 21 16.70 -22.62 -22.45
C GLU A 21 15.69 -23.41 -23.30
N ALA A 22 14.40 -23.08 -23.21
CA ALA A 22 13.38 -23.64 -24.07
C ALA A 22 13.61 -23.30 -25.56
N ALA A 23 14.00 -22.06 -25.87
CA ALA A 23 14.38 -21.68 -27.23
C ALA A 23 15.62 -22.45 -27.72
N ARG A 24 16.60 -22.68 -26.84
CA ARG A 24 17.81 -23.43 -27.14
C ARG A 24 17.55 -24.92 -27.42
N ALA A 25 16.55 -25.51 -26.76
CA ALA A 25 16.12 -26.89 -26.99
C ALA A 25 15.32 -27.06 -28.31
N GLY A 26 15.05 -25.98 -29.04
CA GLY A 26 14.34 -26.03 -30.33
C GLY A 26 12.95 -26.64 -30.19
N ASP A 27 12.64 -27.62 -31.05
CA ASP A 27 11.31 -28.25 -31.08
C ASP A 27 10.93 -28.97 -29.77
N GLN A 28 11.91 -29.50 -29.05
CA GLN A 28 11.71 -30.16 -27.76
C GLN A 28 11.35 -29.18 -26.64
N GLY A 29 11.68 -27.90 -26.81
CA GLY A 29 11.44 -26.85 -25.82
C GLY A 29 10.12 -26.10 -25.99
N ARG A 30 9.34 -26.34 -27.06
CA ARG A 30 8.14 -25.54 -27.37
C ARG A 30 7.09 -25.56 -26.24
N GLY A 31 6.89 -26.70 -25.60
CA GLY A 31 5.99 -26.81 -24.44
C GLY A 31 6.49 -26.02 -23.22
N PHE A 32 7.80 -26.08 -22.95
CA PHE A 32 8.42 -25.33 -21.86
C PHE A 32 8.42 -23.82 -22.09
N ALA A 33 8.53 -23.38 -23.35
CA ALA A 33 8.45 -21.96 -23.71
C ALA A 33 7.09 -21.36 -23.36
N VAL A 34 6.00 -22.10 -23.59
CA VAL A 34 4.64 -21.64 -23.23
C VAL A 34 4.48 -21.52 -21.72
N VAL A 35 4.97 -22.50 -20.96
CA VAL A 35 4.92 -22.47 -19.49
C VAL A 35 5.77 -21.32 -18.94
N ALA A 36 6.97 -21.11 -19.47
CA ALA A 36 7.85 -20.02 -19.05
C ALA A 36 7.19 -18.65 -19.28
N GLU A 37 6.53 -18.46 -20.43
CA GLU A 37 5.82 -17.21 -20.71
C GLU A 37 4.62 -16.99 -19.77
N GLU A 38 3.89 -18.05 -19.40
CA GLU A 38 2.77 -17.92 -18.46
C GLU A 38 3.25 -17.59 -17.03
N VAL A 39 4.36 -18.21 -16.59
CA VAL A 39 5.00 -17.88 -15.31
C VAL A 39 5.48 -16.43 -15.30
N ARG A 40 6.03 -15.94 -16.40
CA ARG A 40 6.45 -14.54 -16.57
C ARG A 40 5.28 -13.59 -16.34
N LYS A 41 4.15 -13.84 -17.01
CA LYS A 41 2.93 -13.03 -16.87
C LYS A 41 2.39 -13.04 -15.45
N LEU A 42 2.35 -14.20 -14.80
CA LEU A 42 1.90 -14.31 -13.41
C LEU A 42 2.82 -13.55 -12.44
N ALA A 43 4.12 -13.57 -12.69
CA ALA A 43 5.09 -12.79 -11.92
C ALA A 43 4.87 -11.27 -12.10
N GLU A 44 4.67 -10.81 -13.33
CA GLU A 44 4.34 -9.40 -13.63
C GLU A 44 3.04 -8.97 -12.97
N GLN A 45 1.98 -9.77 -13.09
CA GLN A 45 0.70 -9.52 -12.43
C GLN A 45 0.83 -9.46 -10.90
N SER A 46 1.59 -10.38 -10.30
CA SER A 46 1.85 -10.37 -8.86
C SER A 46 2.57 -9.10 -8.41
N SER A 47 3.56 -8.64 -9.20
CA SER A 47 4.27 -7.38 -8.93
C SER A 47 3.33 -6.17 -9.02
N MET A 48 2.46 -6.13 -10.04
CA MET A 48 1.47 -5.05 -10.18
C MET A 48 0.49 -5.03 -9.01
N SER A 49 -0.06 -6.18 -8.61
CA SER A 49 -0.96 -6.27 -7.47
C SER A 49 -0.27 -5.85 -6.17
N ALA A 50 0.98 -6.28 -5.93
CA ALA A 50 1.74 -5.85 -4.76
C ALA A 50 1.94 -4.33 -4.73
N SER A 51 2.22 -3.71 -5.88
CA SER A 51 2.32 -2.25 -5.99
C SER A 51 1.00 -1.55 -5.69
N GLN A 52 -0.12 -2.06 -6.22
CA GLN A 52 -1.45 -1.49 -5.96
C GLN A 52 -1.83 -1.56 -4.49
N ILE A 53 -1.56 -2.69 -3.83
CA ILE A 53 -1.82 -2.83 -2.39
C ILE A 53 -0.91 -1.89 -1.59
N SER A 54 0.36 -1.70 -2.00
CA SER A 54 1.25 -0.73 -1.37
C SER A 54 0.68 0.69 -1.39
N THR A 55 0.15 1.12 -2.54
CA THR A 55 -0.50 2.42 -2.68
C THR A 55 -1.74 2.53 -1.79
N LEU A 56 -2.56 1.49 -1.75
CA LEU A 56 -3.76 1.47 -0.90
C LEU A 56 -3.41 1.61 0.59
N ILE A 57 -2.39 0.88 1.06
CA ILE A 57 -1.89 0.97 2.44
C ILE A 57 -1.39 2.39 2.73
N SER A 58 -0.62 2.98 1.82
CA SER A 58 -0.14 4.36 1.97
C SER A 58 -1.28 5.36 2.10
N ASN A 59 -2.36 5.19 1.33
CA ASN A 59 -3.53 6.05 1.41
C ASN A 59 -4.25 5.90 2.77
N ILE A 60 -4.44 4.66 3.23
CA ILE A 60 -5.05 4.38 4.54
C ILE A 60 -4.22 5.00 5.67
N GLN A 61 -2.89 4.91 5.59
CA GLN A 61 -2.00 5.49 6.59
C GLN A 61 -2.13 7.02 6.62
N HIS A 62 -2.13 7.66 5.45
CA HIS A 62 -2.32 9.10 5.35
C HIS A 62 -3.70 9.57 5.86
N GLU A 63 -4.78 8.82 5.57
CA GLU A 63 -6.11 9.13 6.10
C GLU A 63 -6.17 8.95 7.62
N THR A 64 -5.48 7.94 8.16
CA THR A 64 -5.37 7.70 9.59
C THR A 64 -4.63 8.85 10.29
N GLU A 65 -3.50 9.28 9.74
CA GLU A 65 -2.74 10.44 10.26
C GLU A 65 -3.56 11.72 10.24
N ARG A 66 -4.32 11.96 9.16
CA ARG A 66 -5.26 13.09 9.07
C ARG A 66 -6.34 13.02 10.15
N ALA A 67 -6.93 11.85 10.37
CA ALA A 67 -7.95 11.67 11.40
C ALA A 67 -7.40 11.95 12.81
N VAL A 68 -6.19 11.46 13.11
CA VAL A 68 -5.50 11.73 14.38
C VAL A 68 -5.22 13.23 14.54
N GLY A 69 -4.68 13.90 13.51
CA GLY A 69 -4.42 15.35 13.57
C GLY A 69 -5.69 16.19 13.74
N LEU A 70 -6.81 15.78 13.15
CA LEU A 70 -8.12 16.41 13.37
C LEU A 70 -8.61 16.22 14.82
N MET A 71 -8.37 15.04 15.41
CA MET A 71 -8.71 14.81 16.82
C MET A 71 -7.86 15.66 17.77
N GLU A 72 -6.58 15.85 17.48
CA GLU A 72 -5.69 16.70 18.29
C GLU A 72 -6.07 18.18 18.18
N THR A 73 -6.31 18.70 16.97
CA THR A 73 -6.76 20.08 16.76
C THR A 73 -8.17 20.34 17.31
N GLY A 74 -9.07 19.37 17.21
CA GLY A 74 -10.40 19.41 17.83
C GLY A 74 -10.33 19.46 19.36
N LYS A 75 -9.42 18.71 19.99
CA LYS A 75 -9.17 18.79 21.44
C LYS A 75 -8.65 20.17 21.87
N VAL A 76 -7.76 20.78 21.09
CA VAL A 76 -7.23 22.12 21.39
C VAL A 76 -8.31 23.20 21.25
N SER A 77 -9.20 23.07 20.27
CA SER A 77 -10.26 24.06 20.01
C SER A 77 -11.35 24.06 21.09
N ASN A 78 -11.53 22.94 21.80
CA ASN A 78 -12.51 22.80 22.89
C ASN A 78 -11.96 23.24 24.27
N LEU A 79 -10.72 23.74 24.34
CA LEU A 79 -10.06 24.24 25.55
C LEU A 79 -9.98 25.78 25.60
N ASN A 80 -10.97 26.50 25.06
CA ASN A 80 -11.10 27.95 25.30
C ASN A 80 -12.07 28.23 26.47
N PRO A 81 -11.63 28.27 27.75
CA PRO A 81 -12.48 28.55 28.91
C PRO A 81 -12.80 30.05 29.05
N LYS A 82 -13.15 30.75 27.96
CA LYS A 82 -13.57 32.15 27.99
C LYS A 82 -15.10 32.30 27.89
N SER A 83 -15.80 31.64 28.81
CA SER A 83 -17.05 32.17 29.34
C SER A 83 -16.92 32.27 30.86
N LYS A 84 -16.07 33.20 31.32
CA LYS A 84 -16.24 33.76 32.67
C LYS A 84 -17.63 34.40 32.69
N VAL A 85 -18.62 33.65 33.16
CA VAL A 85 -19.92 34.18 33.55
C VAL A 85 -19.63 35.26 34.60
N PRO A 86 -20.01 36.53 34.39
CA PRO A 86 -19.91 37.51 35.46
C PRO A 86 -20.85 37.04 36.56
N ILE A 87 -20.30 36.64 37.69
CA ILE A 87 -21.05 36.52 38.94
C ILE A 87 -21.58 37.90 39.27
N THR A 88 -22.82 38.20 38.87
CA THR A 88 -23.56 39.31 39.44
C THR A 88 -23.88 38.91 40.87
N SER A 89 -22.99 39.28 41.79
CA SER A 89 -23.29 39.28 43.22
C SER A 89 -24.47 40.22 43.42
N GLY A 90 -25.65 39.64 43.63
CA GLY A 90 -26.77 40.39 44.16
C GLY A 90 -26.39 40.99 45.51
N SER A 91 -26.76 42.24 45.72
CA SER A 91 -27.08 42.71 47.06
C SER A 91 -28.44 43.41 46.99
N PRO A 92 -29.41 43.00 47.81
CA PRO A 92 -30.70 43.66 47.95
C PRO A 92 -30.57 44.84 48.91
N GLY A 93 -31.18 45.97 48.55
CA GLY A 93 -31.25 47.19 49.36
C GLY A 93 -31.97 48.29 48.62
#